data_AF-A0A2N2B3K8-F1
#
_entry.id   AF-A0A2N2B3K8-F1
#
_cell.length_a   1.000
_cell.length_b   1.000
_cell.length_c   1.000
_cell.angle_alpha   90.00
_cell.angle_beta   90.00
_cell.angle_gamma   90.00
#
_symmetry.space_group_name_H-M   'P 1'
#
loop_
_entity.id
_entity.type
_entity.pdbx_description
1 polymer ?
#
loop_
_entity_poly.entity_id
_entity_poly.type
_entity_poly.pdbx_seq_one_letter_code
_entity_poly.pdbx_strand_id
1 'polypeptide(L)'
;MMNLSEANYIVGIDVTENEATISYIDQKSLKPIIYDRSGGYGQVSIPTVMQYVIEEKAWLIGEHANMNRNVEGTLIVDHLLEILLNKEEVEIGGEKICPERLLFIYIENILESFKQLNPHATISSLSLALPDRYYHDIINEVENGLKAFENIKLNVVMSSQAVFEWLQYIKQPFKGRTLIFDYSYNNFATSRLETKDDTIHLDLISSKPEIAISDVEKVFIEELNLQYQHHLKLQHLSKEELLNIKQMLIEQEQWIFQKYAKKQSAKVYYSFAYPPFQKVLNYKRMDELIMPFRIKLEKFIDQFAQFDQVILIGKGCKLQWPVDIISEKMNVLALNPYEVVSNGCCLIAAHHIIKQDEIKFNIQQKEYGIMVEVNEKVIFSPLNNHANHFIIDFEDESEASLDIMRKDKENNFKIEQTISLNNALALHNKIRINLKLTKVDEDTTIKIEYLPM
;
A
#
# COMPACT_ATOMS: atom_id res chain seq x y z
N MET A 1 4.75 -18.37 -34.01
CA MET A 1 5.24 -17.50 -32.92
C MET A 1 5.22 -16.09 -33.47
N MET A 2 4.50 -15.16 -32.83
CA MET A 2 4.62 -13.74 -33.17
C MET A 2 6.01 -13.27 -32.74
N ASN A 3 6.81 -12.76 -33.66
CA ASN A 3 8.02 -12.01 -33.31
C ASN A 3 7.57 -10.68 -32.73
N LEU A 4 7.78 -10.49 -31.42
CA LEU A 4 7.82 -9.15 -30.84
C LEU A 4 8.96 -8.39 -31.53
N SER A 5 8.70 -7.19 -32.04
CA SER A 5 9.77 -6.34 -32.54
C SER A 5 10.58 -5.80 -31.37
N GLU A 6 11.91 -5.68 -31.50
CA GLU A 6 12.82 -5.06 -30.50
C GLU A 6 12.40 -3.65 -30.05
N ALA A 7 11.47 -3.03 -30.79
CA ALA A 7 10.89 -1.73 -30.50
C ALA A 7 9.53 -1.79 -29.79
N ASN A 8 9.11 -2.93 -29.22
CA ASN A 8 7.81 -3.04 -28.55
C ASN A 8 7.91 -3.70 -27.16
N TYR A 9 7.58 -2.93 -26.11
CA TYR A 9 7.57 -3.38 -24.73
C TYR A 9 6.18 -3.85 -24.27
N ILE A 10 6.21 -4.83 -23.37
CA ILE A 10 5.07 -5.29 -22.57
C ILE A 10 5.48 -5.07 -21.13
N VAL A 11 4.68 -4.31 -20.38
CA VAL A 11 5.08 -3.75 -19.09
C VAL A 11 4.10 -4.18 -18.00
N GLY A 12 4.63 -4.55 -16.84
CA GLY A 12 3.88 -4.72 -15.60
C GLY A 12 4.35 -3.68 -14.57
N ILE A 13 3.41 -3.02 -13.91
CA ILE A 13 3.71 -2.07 -12.83
C ILE A 13 2.94 -2.49 -11.59
N ASP A 14 3.65 -2.64 -10.48
CA ASP A 14 3.07 -2.72 -9.13
C ASP A 14 3.06 -1.31 -8.53
N VAL A 15 1.89 -0.80 -8.13
CA VAL A 15 1.76 0.52 -7.49
C VAL A 15 1.25 0.34 -6.07
N THR A 16 2.06 0.69 -5.08
CA THR A 16 1.69 0.72 -3.66
C THR A 16 1.59 2.16 -3.15
N GLU A 17 1.25 2.33 -1.88
CA GLU A 17 1.07 3.64 -1.25
C GLU A 17 2.33 4.51 -1.30
N ASN A 18 3.50 3.86 -1.24
CA ASN A 18 4.78 4.54 -1.07
C ASN A 18 5.78 4.27 -2.19
N GLU A 19 5.65 3.15 -2.89
CA GLU A 19 6.55 2.78 -3.97
C GLU A 19 5.81 2.11 -5.13
N ALA A 20 6.35 2.27 -6.32
CA ALA A 20 5.98 1.52 -7.51
C ALA A 20 7.19 0.75 -8.03
N THR A 21 6.93 -0.42 -8.61
CA THR A 21 7.96 -1.26 -9.25
C THR A 21 7.53 -1.61 -10.65
N ILE A 22 8.46 -1.59 -11.60
CA ILE A 22 8.19 -1.84 -13.01
C ILE A 22 9.01 -3.03 -13.52
N SER A 23 8.35 -3.92 -14.25
CA SER A 23 8.95 -5.05 -14.95
C SER A 23 8.52 -5.07 -16.42
N TYR A 24 9.34 -5.68 -17.28
CA TYR A 24 9.05 -5.82 -18.71
C TYR A 24 9.44 -7.20 -19.24
N ILE A 25 8.79 -7.65 -20.32
CA ILE A 25 9.17 -8.90 -20.98
C ILE A 25 10.45 -8.69 -21.79
N ASP A 26 11.52 -9.39 -21.41
CA ASP A 26 12.69 -9.51 -22.28
C ASP A 26 12.33 -10.34 -23.50
N GLN A 27 12.55 -9.78 -24.68
CA GLN A 27 12.06 -10.37 -25.92
C GLN A 27 12.84 -11.61 -26.34
N LYS A 28 14.10 -11.72 -25.93
CA LYS A 28 14.95 -12.87 -26.28
C LYS A 28 14.59 -14.09 -25.46
N SER A 29 14.40 -13.89 -24.16
CA SER A 29 14.15 -14.97 -23.21
C SER A 29 12.67 -15.21 -22.91
N LEU A 30 11.79 -14.27 -23.28
CA LEU A 30 10.36 -14.23 -22.93
C LEU A 30 10.16 -14.38 -21.42
N LYS A 31 11.02 -13.73 -20.64
CA LYS A 31 10.96 -13.69 -19.19
C LYS A 31 10.70 -12.26 -18.73
N PRO A 32 9.89 -12.05 -17.68
CA PRO A 32 9.80 -10.74 -17.06
C PRO A 32 11.13 -10.42 -16.39
N ILE A 33 11.59 -9.19 -16.56
CA ILE A 33 12.78 -8.61 -15.96
C ILE A 33 12.35 -7.33 -15.24
N ILE A 34 12.74 -7.20 -13.98
CA ILE A 34 12.56 -5.96 -13.20
C ILE A 34 13.47 -4.87 -13.74
N TYR A 35 12.93 -3.67 -13.88
CA TYR A 35 13.70 -2.51 -14.32
C TYR A 35 14.44 -1.89 -13.13
N ASP A 36 15.77 -1.96 -13.16
CA ASP A 36 16.65 -1.26 -12.22
C ASP A 36 17.09 0.08 -12.82
N ARG A 37 16.61 1.18 -12.22
CA ARG A 37 16.87 2.55 -12.67
C ARG A 37 18.30 3.00 -12.43
N SER A 38 19.01 2.34 -11.52
CA SER A 38 20.40 2.67 -11.21
C SER A 38 21.41 1.98 -12.13
N GLY A 39 20.98 1.10 -13.03
CA GLY A 39 21.88 0.36 -13.91
C GLY A 39 22.69 -0.72 -13.18
N GLY A 40 22.14 -1.33 -12.13
CA GLY A 40 22.73 -2.45 -11.42
C GLY A 40 23.08 -2.21 -9.94
N TYR A 41 22.76 -1.03 -9.39
CA TYR A 41 22.91 -0.75 -7.95
C TYR A 41 21.66 -1.08 -7.13
N GLY A 42 20.63 -1.68 -7.75
CA GLY A 42 19.47 -2.23 -7.06
C GLY A 42 18.38 -1.21 -6.71
N GLN A 43 18.31 -0.07 -7.40
CA GLN A 43 17.19 0.88 -7.27
C GLN A 43 16.03 0.48 -8.18
N VAL A 44 15.24 -0.47 -7.68
CA VAL A 44 14.07 -1.01 -8.40
C VAL A 44 12.75 -0.33 -8.01
N SER A 45 12.69 0.27 -6.83
CA SER A 45 11.50 0.97 -6.31
C SER A 45 11.49 2.44 -6.73
N ILE A 46 10.33 2.93 -7.16
CA ILE A 46 10.07 4.33 -7.51
C ILE A 46 9.13 4.90 -6.45
N PRO A 47 9.52 5.90 -5.65
CA PRO A 47 8.60 6.45 -4.67
C PRO A 47 7.28 6.95 -5.29
N THR A 48 6.15 6.68 -4.64
CA THR A 48 4.79 7.14 -5.06
C THR A 48 4.57 8.58 -4.62
N VAL A 49 5.39 9.47 -5.17
CA VAL A 49 5.39 10.91 -4.91
C VAL A 49 5.64 11.64 -6.21
N MET A 50 4.96 12.77 -6.37
CA MET A 50 5.09 13.66 -7.51
C MET A 50 5.40 15.07 -7.01
N GLN A 51 6.07 15.83 -7.86
CA GLN A 51 6.31 17.24 -7.66
C GLN A 51 5.99 17.98 -8.96
N TYR A 52 5.24 19.07 -8.85
CA TYR A 52 5.05 20.00 -9.93
C TYR A 52 5.97 21.22 -9.73
N VAL A 53 6.84 21.47 -10.72
CA VAL A 53 7.73 22.64 -10.75
C VAL A 53 7.02 23.75 -11.52
N ILE A 54 6.59 24.81 -10.84
CA ILE A 54 5.71 25.84 -11.41
C ILE A 54 6.38 26.58 -12.57
N GLU A 55 7.65 26.95 -12.41
CA GLU A 55 8.41 27.70 -13.42
C GLU A 55 8.60 26.90 -14.71
N GLU A 56 8.89 25.62 -14.58
CA GLU A 56 9.17 24.71 -15.71
C GLU A 56 7.89 24.10 -16.29
N LYS A 57 6.77 24.19 -15.56
CA LYS A 57 5.52 23.47 -15.85
C LYS A 57 5.75 21.97 -16.05
N ALA A 58 6.65 21.42 -15.24
CA ALA A 58 7.14 20.06 -15.37
C ALA A 58 6.79 19.23 -14.14
N TRP A 59 6.56 17.95 -14.38
CA TRP A 59 6.34 16.96 -13.34
C TRP A 59 7.63 16.18 -13.09
N LEU A 60 7.99 16.06 -11.81
CA LEU A 60 9.02 15.17 -11.33
C LEU A 60 8.35 14.07 -10.50
N ILE A 61 8.91 12.87 -10.52
CA ILE A 61 8.40 11.73 -9.74
C ILE A 61 9.50 11.01 -8.97
N GLY A 62 9.11 10.26 -7.94
CA GLY A 62 10.00 9.39 -7.20
C GLY A 62 11.09 10.15 -6.44
N GLU A 63 12.34 9.67 -6.51
CA GLU A 63 13.47 10.28 -5.79
C GLU A 63 13.68 11.75 -6.14
N HIS A 64 13.49 12.16 -7.39
CA HIS A 64 13.63 13.55 -7.79
C HIS A 64 12.61 14.46 -7.10
N ALA A 65 11.36 14.00 -6.97
CA ALA A 65 10.34 14.73 -6.23
C ALA A 65 10.63 14.74 -4.72
N ASN A 66 11.14 13.63 -4.15
CA ASN A 66 11.50 13.55 -2.73
C ASN A 66 12.66 14.49 -2.36
N MET A 67 13.72 14.52 -3.15
CA MET A 67 14.90 15.36 -2.90
C MET A 67 14.57 16.87 -2.90
N ASN A 68 13.54 17.25 -3.65
CA ASN A 68 13.17 18.64 -3.87
C ASN A 68 11.94 19.10 -3.05
N ARG A 69 11.50 18.34 -2.03
CA ARG A 69 10.26 18.60 -1.26
C ARG A 69 10.12 20.02 -0.67
N ASN A 70 11.22 20.73 -0.44
CA ASN A 70 11.23 22.07 0.16
C ASN A 70 11.70 23.17 -0.78
N VAL A 71 11.75 22.91 -2.09
CA VAL A 71 12.16 23.92 -3.07
C VAL A 71 11.00 24.91 -3.29
N GLU A 72 11.28 26.21 -3.13
CA GLU A 72 10.30 27.27 -3.42
C GLU A 72 9.80 27.18 -4.86
N GLY A 73 8.52 27.51 -5.09
CA GLY A 73 7.92 27.44 -6.43
C GLY A 73 7.57 26.02 -6.88
N THR A 74 7.47 25.07 -5.95
CA THR A 74 7.06 23.68 -6.26
C THR A 74 5.87 23.24 -5.41
N LEU A 75 5.13 22.26 -5.92
CA LEU A 75 4.00 21.63 -5.23
C LEU A 75 4.22 20.13 -5.15
N ILE A 76 4.07 19.55 -3.96
CA ILE A 76 4.25 18.12 -3.72
C ILE A 76 2.88 17.44 -3.67
N VAL A 77 2.77 16.31 -4.35
CA VAL A 77 1.64 15.39 -4.27
C VAL A 77 2.18 14.05 -3.78
N ASP A 78 1.85 13.67 -2.55
CA ASP A 78 2.10 12.35 -1.98
C ASP A 78 0.78 11.62 -1.67
N HIS A 79 0.86 10.36 -1.23
CA HIS A 79 -0.32 9.54 -0.89
C HIS A 79 -1.32 9.39 -2.05
N LEU A 80 -0.83 9.22 -3.28
CA LEU A 80 -1.64 9.19 -4.50
C LEU A 80 -2.82 8.21 -4.46
N LEU A 81 -2.63 7.02 -3.86
CA LEU A 81 -3.72 6.03 -3.72
C LEU A 81 -4.80 6.49 -2.73
N GLU A 82 -4.44 7.22 -1.68
CA GLU A 82 -5.41 7.80 -0.73
C GLU A 82 -6.18 8.97 -1.38
N ILE A 83 -5.49 9.79 -2.18
CA ILE A 83 -6.11 10.85 -2.99
C ILE A 83 -7.14 10.27 -3.98
N LEU A 84 -6.80 9.16 -4.66
CA LEU A 84 -7.73 8.42 -5.52
C LEU A 84 -8.93 7.89 -4.74
N LEU A 85 -8.68 7.28 -3.58
CA LEU A 85 -9.72 6.71 -2.73
C LEU A 85 -10.72 7.77 -2.25
N ASN A 86 -10.21 8.91 -1.81
CA ASN A 86 -11.03 10.00 -1.28
C ASN A 86 -11.63 10.88 -2.39
N LYS A 87 -11.24 10.64 -3.65
CA LYS A 87 -11.63 11.45 -4.81
C LYS A 87 -11.28 12.93 -4.63
N GLU A 88 -10.13 13.19 -4.00
CA GLU A 88 -9.69 14.53 -3.66
C GLU A 88 -9.12 15.23 -4.90
N GLU A 89 -9.67 16.39 -5.24
CA GLU A 89 -9.08 17.29 -6.23
C GLU A 89 -7.88 18.02 -5.62
N VAL A 90 -6.77 18.08 -6.35
CA VAL A 90 -5.56 18.79 -5.90
C VAL A 90 -5.40 20.08 -6.69
N GLU A 91 -5.23 21.20 -6.00
CA GLU A 91 -5.00 22.50 -6.64
C GLU A 91 -3.52 22.66 -7.03
N ILE A 92 -3.25 22.78 -8.33
CA ILE A 92 -1.90 22.91 -8.90
C ILE A 92 -1.91 24.10 -9.86
N GLY A 93 -1.12 25.12 -9.54
CA GLY A 93 -1.02 26.32 -10.39
C GLY A 93 -2.35 27.06 -10.59
N GLY A 94 -3.28 26.96 -9.64
CA GLY A 94 -4.63 27.56 -9.72
C GLY A 94 -5.65 26.72 -10.49
N GLU A 95 -5.27 25.53 -10.97
CA GLU A 95 -6.19 24.58 -11.59
C GLU A 95 -6.43 23.40 -10.64
N LYS A 96 -7.67 22.91 -10.60
CA LYS A 96 -8.01 21.70 -9.87
C LYS A 96 -7.77 20.49 -10.76
N ILE A 97 -6.90 19.60 -10.32
CA ILE A 97 -6.56 18.36 -11.02
C ILE A 97 -7.26 17.20 -10.32
N CYS A 98 -7.99 16.40 -11.09
CA CYS A 98 -8.66 15.21 -10.59
C CYS A 98 -7.64 14.08 -10.32
N PRO A 99 -7.93 13.18 -9.37
CA PRO A 99 -6.98 12.15 -8.94
C PRO A 99 -6.65 11.13 -10.04
N GLU A 100 -7.58 10.84 -10.95
CA GLU A 100 -7.35 9.97 -12.11
C GLU A 100 -6.29 10.56 -13.05
N ARG A 101 -6.29 11.89 -13.20
CA ARG A 101 -5.30 12.59 -14.01
C ARG A 101 -3.94 12.58 -13.34
N LEU A 102 -3.88 12.73 -12.01
CA LEU A 102 -2.62 12.60 -11.26
C LEU A 102 -2.01 11.22 -11.41
N LEU A 103 -2.83 10.16 -11.32
CA LEU A 103 -2.38 8.79 -11.56
C LEU A 103 -1.84 8.61 -12.98
N PHE A 104 -2.58 9.09 -13.99
CA PHE A 104 -2.11 9.04 -15.37
C PHE A 104 -0.73 9.70 -15.52
N ILE A 105 -0.56 10.92 -15.00
CA ILE A 105 0.72 11.64 -15.08
C ILE A 105 1.83 10.86 -14.37
N TYR A 106 1.56 10.27 -13.20
CA TYR A 106 2.53 9.45 -12.48
C TYR A 106 2.99 8.25 -13.32
N ILE A 107 2.04 7.49 -13.87
CA ILE A 107 2.35 6.31 -14.70
C ILE A 107 3.04 6.72 -16.00
N GLU A 108 2.61 7.81 -16.65
CA GLU A 108 3.24 8.34 -17.86
C GLU A 108 4.71 8.66 -17.62
N ASN A 109 5.02 9.36 -16.52
CA ASN A 109 6.40 9.69 -16.15
C ASN A 109 7.24 8.43 -15.83
N ILE A 110 6.66 7.40 -15.21
CA ILE A 110 7.35 6.11 -15.02
C ILE A 110 7.71 5.49 -16.38
N LEU A 111 6.75 5.46 -17.30
CA LEU A 111 6.95 4.86 -18.63
C LEU A 111 7.93 5.66 -19.48
N GLU A 112 7.92 6.99 -19.40
CA GLU A 112 8.90 7.85 -20.06
C GLU A 112 10.32 7.61 -19.51
N SER A 113 10.47 7.48 -18.19
CA SER A 113 11.76 7.12 -17.58
C SER A 113 12.22 5.72 -18.04
N PHE A 114 11.31 4.76 -18.15
CA PHE A 114 11.61 3.41 -18.64
C PHE A 114 12.03 3.39 -20.13
N LYS A 115 11.40 4.21 -20.98
CA LYS A 115 11.74 4.33 -22.40
C LYS A 115 13.15 4.86 -22.65
N GLN A 116 13.84 5.40 -21.65
CA GLN A 116 15.26 5.75 -21.78
C GLN A 116 16.14 4.54 -22.14
N LEU A 117 15.72 3.31 -21.80
CA LEU A 117 16.40 2.07 -22.24
C LEU A 117 16.37 1.88 -23.77
N ASN A 118 15.28 2.28 -24.41
CA ASN A 118 15.14 2.28 -25.87
C ASN A 118 14.17 3.39 -26.29
N PRO A 119 14.68 4.59 -26.64
CA PRO A 119 13.84 5.75 -26.96
C PRO A 119 12.90 5.55 -28.16
N HIS A 120 13.17 4.55 -29.01
CA HIS A 120 12.34 4.22 -30.16
C HIS A 120 11.28 3.15 -29.85
N ALA A 121 11.24 2.65 -28.62
CA ALA A 121 10.29 1.62 -28.24
C ALA A 121 8.89 2.18 -27.97
N THR A 122 7.89 1.46 -28.46
CA THR A 122 6.49 1.63 -28.07
C THR A 122 6.15 0.67 -26.93
N ILE A 123 5.05 0.94 -26.23
CA ILE A 123 4.49 0.02 -25.23
C ILE A 123 3.17 -0.47 -25.82
N SER A 124 3.05 -1.78 -26.05
CA SER A 124 1.84 -2.38 -26.64
C SER A 124 0.84 -2.84 -25.60
N SER A 125 1.32 -3.25 -24.42
CA SER A 125 0.46 -3.65 -23.31
C SER A 125 1.07 -3.26 -21.98
N LEU A 126 0.19 -2.87 -21.06
CA LEU A 126 0.50 -2.49 -19.70
C LEU A 126 -0.49 -3.20 -18.76
N SER A 127 0.03 -3.79 -17.69
CA SER A 127 -0.78 -4.21 -16.56
C SER A 127 -0.34 -3.48 -15.30
N LEU A 128 -1.32 -3.01 -14.52
CA LEU A 128 -1.11 -2.32 -13.26
C LEU A 128 -1.68 -3.15 -12.11
N ALA A 129 -0.88 -3.50 -11.12
CA ALA A 129 -1.37 -4.05 -9.86
C ALA A 129 -1.66 -2.93 -8.85
N LEU A 130 -2.72 -3.13 -8.09
CA LEU A 130 -3.07 -2.35 -6.91
C LEU A 130 -3.06 -3.25 -5.67
N PRO A 131 -2.84 -2.71 -4.47
CA PRO A 131 -2.97 -3.46 -3.24
C PRO A 131 -4.41 -3.96 -3.11
N ASP A 132 -4.59 -5.23 -2.75
CA ASP A 132 -5.89 -5.90 -2.69
C ASP A 132 -6.93 -5.11 -1.88
N ARG A 133 -6.49 -4.38 -0.84
CA ARG A 133 -7.35 -3.57 0.03
C ARG A 133 -8.00 -2.36 -0.66
N TYR A 134 -7.35 -1.82 -1.69
CA TYR A 134 -7.85 -0.66 -2.44
C TYR A 134 -8.55 -1.07 -3.73
N TYR A 135 -8.24 -2.25 -4.26
CA TYR A 135 -8.60 -2.65 -5.61
C TYR A 135 -10.06 -2.34 -5.94
N HIS A 136 -11.03 -2.87 -5.18
CA HIS A 136 -12.44 -2.64 -5.47
C HIS A 136 -12.90 -1.19 -5.28
N ASP A 137 -12.23 -0.42 -4.42
CA ASP A 137 -12.61 0.95 -4.07
C ASP A 137 -12.16 1.96 -5.14
N ILE A 138 -11.07 1.68 -5.87
CA ILE A 138 -10.45 2.64 -6.82
C ILE A 138 -10.30 2.10 -8.25
N ILE A 139 -10.70 0.87 -8.54
CA ILE A 139 -10.50 0.24 -9.87
C ILE A 139 -11.06 1.08 -11.01
N ASN A 140 -12.26 1.66 -10.84
CA ASN A 140 -12.92 2.42 -11.89
C ASN A 140 -12.19 3.74 -12.17
N GLU A 141 -11.75 4.43 -11.12
CA GLU A 141 -10.97 5.66 -11.16
C GLU A 141 -9.62 5.41 -11.85
N VAL A 142 -8.95 4.32 -11.48
CA VAL A 142 -7.69 3.88 -12.09
C VAL A 142 -7.88 3.56 -13.56
N GLU A 143 -8.87 2.74 -13.92
CA GLU A 143 -9.18 2.42 -15.32
C GLU A 143 -9.52 3.68 -16.13
N ASN A 144 -10.27 4.62 -15.56
CA ASN A 144 -10.60 5.89 -16.19
C ASN A 144 -9.37 6.75 -16.44
N GLY A 145 -8.44 6.85 -15.47
CA GLY A 145 -7.18 7.56 -15.66
C GLY A 145 -6.31 6.92 -16.74
N LEU A 146 -6.23 5.59 -16.76
CA LEU A 146 -5.42 4.85 -17.72
C LEU A 146 -5.99 4.88 -19.15
N LYS A 147 -7.30 5.12 -19.36
CA LYS A 147 -7.88 5.28 -20.71
C LYS A 147 -7.23 6.39 -21.54
N ALA A 148 -6.54 7.34 -20.92
CA ALA A 148 -5.76 8.35 -21.62
C ALA A 148 -4.54 7.78 -22.37
N PHE A 149 -4.10 6.55 -22.07
CA PHE A 149 -3.11 5.85 -22.88
C PHE A 149 -3.74 5.29 -24.17
N GLU A 150 -3.61 6.02 -25.27
CA GLU A 150 -4.05 5.55 -26.58
C GLU A 150 -3.21 4.37 -27.09
N ASN A 151 -3.86 3.39 -27.72
CA ASN A 151 -3.22 2.24 -28.38
C ASN A 151 -2.42 1.28 -27.46
N ILE A 152 -2.62 1.34 -26.14
CA ILE A 152 -2.06 0.39 -25.19
C ILE A 152 -3.15 -0.57 -24.71
N LYS A 153 -2.90 -1.88 -24.75
CA LYS A 153 -3.78 -2.86 -24.09
C LYS A 153 -3.56 -2.80 -22.58
N LEU A 154 -4.55 -2.32 -21.85
CA LEU A 154 -4.51 -2.09 -20.41
C LEU A 154 -5.21 -3.19 -19.63
N ASN A 155 -4.63 -3.58 -18.49
CA ASN A 155 -5.29 -4.42 -17.48
C ASN A 155 -4.98 -3.85 -16.10
N VAL A 156 -5.97 -3.77 -15.22
CA VAL A 156 -5.76 -3.42 -13.81
C VAL A 156 -6.14 -4.64 -12.98
N VAL A 157 -5.28 -5.03 -12.04
CA VAL A 157 -5.40 -6.29 -11.30
C VAL A 157 -5.07 -6.13 -9.83
N MET A 158 -5.47 -7.11 -9.04
CA MET A 158 -5.05 -7.22 -7.64
C MET A 158 -3.59 -7.68 -7.54
N SER A 159 -2.90 -7.27 -6.48
CA SER A 159 -1.55 -7.77 -6.19
C SER A 159 -1.55 -9.29 -6.02
N SER A 160 -2.57 -9.85 -5.36
CA SER A 160 -2.71 -11.31 -5.22
C SER A 160 -2.90 -12.05 -6.55
N GLN A 161 -3.59 -11.44 -7.52
CA GLN A 161 -3.74 -12.00 -8.86
C GLN A 161 -2.39 -12.04 -9.59
N ALA A 162 -1.62 -10.96 -9.51
CA ALA A 162 -0.28 -10.93 -10.09
C ALA A 162 0.66 -11.97 -9.45
N VAL A 163 0.62 -12.12 -8.12
CA VAL A 163 1.37 -13.17 -7.42
C VAL A 163 1.04 -14.55 -7.97
N PHE A 164 -0.25 -14.86 -8.15
CA PHE A 164 -0.67 -16.15 -8.71
C PHE A 164 -0.11 -16.38 -10.12
N GLU A 165 -0.17 -15.38 -10.99
CA GLU A 165 0.35 -15.46 -12.35
C GLU A 165 1.86 -15.71 -12.38
N TRP A 166 2.60 -15.10 -11.45
CA TRP A 166 4.01 -15.40 -11.26
C TRP A 166 4.25 -16.86 -10.86
N LEU A 167 3.50 -17.39 -9.89
CA LEU A 167 3.62 -18.78 -9.44
C LEU A 167 3.40 -19.77 -10.58
N GLN A 168 2.39 -19.53 -11.42
CA GLN A 168 2.09 -20.36 -12.59
C GLN A 168 3.28 -20.37 -13.56
N TYR A 169 3.83 -19.19 -13.85
CA TYR A 169 4.97 -19.06 -14.75
C TYR A 169 6.22 -19.79 -14.26
N ILE A 170 6.57 -19.63 -12.97
CA ILE A 170 7.73 -20.34 -12.38
C ILE A 170 7.42 -21.82 -12.06
N LYS A 171 6.20 -22.28 -12.32
CA LYS A 171 5.72 -23.64 -12.01
C LYS A 171 5.92 -24.01 -10.55
N GLN A 172 5.80 -23.03 -9.66
CA GLN A 172 5.93 -23.23 -8.23
C GLN A 172 4.59 -23.70 -7.68
N PRO A 173 4.48 -24.95 -7.21
CA PRO A 173 3.22 -25.43 -6.67
C PRO A 173 2.90 -24.67 -5.38
N PHE A 174 1.71 -24.09 -5.32
CA PHE A 174 1.08 -23.69 -4.07
C PHE A 174 0.03 -24.75 -3.70
N LYS A 175 -0.10 -25.05 -2.41
CA LYS A 175 -0.99 -26.12 -1.92
C LYS A 175 -2.17 -25.54 -1.17
N GLY A 176 -3.33 -26.15 -1.38
CA GLY A 176 -4.50 -25.97 -0.51
C GLY A 176 -4.88 -24.50 -0.31
N ARG A 177 -4.96 -24.09 0.96
CA ARG A 177 -5.28 -22.72 1.37
C ARG A 177 -3.97 -21.98 1.61
N THR A 178 -3.55 -21.18 0.63
CA THR A 178 -2.34 -20.35 0.71
C THR A 178 -2.72 -18.93 1.11
N LEU A 179 -1.94 -18.32 2.01
CA LEU A 179 -2.08 -16.91 2.34
C LEU A 179 -1.06 -16.08 1.58
N ILE A 180 -1.43 -14.85 1.27
CA ILE A 180 -0.53 -13.80 0.79
C ILE A 180 -0.52 -12.73 1.88
N PHE A 181 0.61 -12.59 2.56
CA PHE A 181 0.87 -11.50 3.49
C PHE A 181 1.54 -10.36 2.74
N ASP A 182 0.80 -9.27 2.57
CA ASP A 182 1.30 -8.02 2.02
C ASP A 182 1.65 -7.09 3.18
N TYR A 183 2.94 -7.05 3.50
CA TYR A 183 3.46 -6.16 4.52
C TYR A 183 3.89 -4.84 3.86
N SER A 184 2.92 -3.96 3.62
CA SER A 184 3.14 -2.65 3.02
C SER A 184 3.51 -1.57 4.04
N TYR A 185 3.83 -0.37 3.56
CA TYR A 185 4.28 0.71 4.42
C TYR A 185 3.22 1.15 5.44
N ASN A 186 1.97 1.25 5.01
CA ASN A 186 0.84 1.70 5.82
C ASN A 186 -0.07 0.56 6.30
N ASN A 187 0.30 -0.70 6.06
CA ASN A 187 -0.57 -1.82 6.40
C ASN A 187 0.13 -3.17 6.50
N PHE A 188 -0.57 -4.10 7.15
CA PHE A 188 -0.38 -5.53 6.95
C PHE A 188 -1.69 -6.12 6.41
N ALA A 189 -1.74 -6.43 5.11
CA ALA A 189 -2.90 -7.06 4.49
C ALA A 189 -2.70 -8.57 4.34
N THR A 190 -3.80 -9.31 4.39
CA THR A 190 -3.81 -10.75 4.19
C THR A 190 -4.88 -11.11 3.19
N SER A 191 -4.45 -11.74 2.11
CA SER A 191 -5.33 -12.32 1.10
C SER A 191 -5.22 -13.83 1.11
N ARG A 192 -6.31 -14.51 0.78
CA ARG A 192 -6.37 -15.96 0.60
C ARG A 192 -6.34 -16.29 -0.88
N LEU A 193 -5.45 -17.22 -1.23
CA LEU A 193 -5.35 -17.87 -2.53
C LEU A 193 -5.71 -19.34 -2.39
N GLU A 194 -6.77 -19.77 -3.07
CA GLU A 194 -7.26 -21.16 -3.02
C GLU A 194 -7.71 -21.61 -4.41
N THR A 195 -7.34 -22.84 -4.80
CA THR A 195 -7.85 -23.47 -6.02
C THR A 195 -9.02 -24.38 -5.68
N LYS A 196 -10.18 -24.14 -6.28
CA LYS A 196 -11.38 -24.96 -6.12
C LYS A 196 -12.09 -25.13 -7.45
N ASP A 197 -12.39 -26.38 -7.83
CA ASP A 197 -13.14 -26.71 -9.05
C ASP A 197 -12.59 -25.99 -10.31
N ASP A 198 -11.27 -26.07 -10.51
CA ASP A 198 -10.52 -25.39 -11.59
C ASP A 198 -10.66 -23.84 -11.62
N THR A 199 -11.14 -23.25 -10.54
CA THR A 199 -11.28 -21.81 -10.34
C THR A 199 -10.34 -21.34 -9.24
N ILE A 200 -9.72 -20.19 -9.44
CA ILE A 200 -8.87 -19.55 -8.44
C ILE A 200 -9.69 -18.56 -7.64
N HIS A 201 -9.77 -18.79 -6.34
CA HIS A 201 -10.43 -17.91 -5.39
C HIS A 201 -9.41 -16.97 -4.75
N LEU A 202 -9.67 -15.67 -4.86
CA LEU A 202 -8.85 -14.60 -4.31
C LEU A 202 -9.73 -13.72 -3.43
N ASP A 203 -9.46 -13.73 -2.12
CA ASP A 203 -10.24 -12.97 -1.15
C ASP A 203 -9.33 -12.19 -0.21
N LEU A 204 -9.58 -10.89 -0.03
CA LEU A 204 -8.99 -10.14 1.08
C LEU A 204 -9.68 -10.59 2.38
N ILE A 205 -8.91 -11.17 3.30
CA ILE A 205 -9.46 -11.70 4.56
C ILE A 205 -9.16 -10.81 5.77
N SER A 206 -8.10 -10.00 5.73
CA SER A 206 -7.75 -9.08 6.83
C SER A 206 -6.88 -7.92 6.35
N SER A 207 -6.97 -6.79 7.06
CA SER A 207 -6.17 -5.57 6.85
C SER A 207 -5.87 -4.93 8.20
N LYS A 208 -4.59 -4.81 8.57
CA LYS A 208 -4.14 -4.40 9.91
C LYS A 208 -3.17 -3.22 9.85
N PRO A 209 -3.68 -1.97 9.85
CA PRO A 209 -2.83 -0.78 9.79
C PRO A 209 -1.94 -0.63 11.04
N GLU A 210 -2.33 -1.19 12.18
CA GLU A 210 -1.59 -1.12 13.45
C GLU A 210 -0.32 -1.98 13.52
N ILE A 211 -0.05 -2.76 12.46
CA ILE A 211 1.15 -3.57 12.26
C ILE A 211 2.05 -2.94 11.16
N ALA A 212 1.66 -1.79 10.60
CA ALA A 212 2.36 -1.13 9.50
C ALA A 212 3.83 -0.78 9.80
N ILE A 213 4.65 -0.74 8.76
CA ILE A 213 6.06 -0.31 8.85
C ILE A 213 6.15 1.14 9.31
N SER A 214 5.21 1.98 8.88
CA SER A 214 5.18 3.40 9.26
C SER A 214 5.09 3.62 10.76
N ASP A 215 4.47 2.71 11.51
CA ASP A 215 4.46 2.78 12.98
C ASP A 215 5.80 2.38 13.60
N VAL A 216 6.53 1.44 12.99
CA VAL A 216 7.91 1.12 13.38
C VAL A 216 8.81 2.34 13.13
N GLU A 217 8.71 2.96 11.96
CA GLU A 217 9.48 4.16 11.62
C GLU A 217 9.21 5.31 12.59
N LYS A 218 7.94 5.57 12.97
CA LYS A 218 7.60 6.61 13.96
C LYS A 218 8.36 6.43 15.26
N VAL A 219 8.41 5.22 15.80
CA VAL A 219 9.12 4.93 17.07
C VAL A 219 10.63 5.13 16.92
N PHE A 220 11.21 4.80 15.76
CA PHE A 220 12.61 5.09 15.47
C PHE A 220 12.87 6.60 15.32
N ILE A 221 11.99 7.34 14.65
CA ILE A 221 12.08 8.81 14.54
C ILE A 221 12.05 9.44 15.93
N GLU A 222 11.14 9.02 16.80
CA GLU A 222 11.06 9.51 18.18
C GLU A 222 12.35 9.24 18.97
N GLU A 223 12.91 8.03 18.87
CA GLU A 223 14.20 7.70 19.47
C GLU A 223 15.32 8.60 18.94
N LEU A 224 15.39 8.81 17.62
CA LEU A 224 16.41 9.65 16.99
C LEU A 224 16.25 11.12 17.36
N ASN A 225 15.02 11.61 17.52
CA ASN A 225 14.72 12.95 18.02
C ASN A 225 15.27 13.12 19.44
N LEU A 226 14.99 12.17 20.34
CA LEU A 226 15.48 12.20 21.72
C LEU A 226 17.02 12.21 21.79
N GLN A 227 17.67 11.39 20.97
CA GLN A 227 19.13 11.34 20.92
C GLN A 227 19.77 12.65 20.42
N TYR A 228 19.14 13.28 19.43
CA TYR A 228 19.55 14.58 18.89
C TYR A 228 19.35 15.70 19.92
N GLN A 229 18.16 15.79 20.52
CA GLN A 229 17.84 16.74 21.59
C GLN A 229 18.82 16.63 22.75
N HIS A 230 19.09 15.41 23.22
CA HIS A 230 20.03 15.17 24.31
C HIS A 230 21.47 15.55 23.94
N HIS A 231 21.88 15.33 22.68
CA HIS A 231 23.22 15.70 22.23
C HIS A 231 23.43 17.22 22.19
N LEU A 232 22.48 17.94 21.59
CA LEU A 232 22.54 19.39 21.43
C LEU A 232 21.97 20.16 22.63
N LYS A 233 21.47 19.45 23.65
CA LYS A 233 20.83 20.00 24.86
C LYS A 233 19.62 20.90 24.52
N LEU A 234 18.83 20.47 23.54
CA LEU A 234 17.64 21.18 23.09
C LEU A 234 16.41 20.70 23.88
N GLN A 235 15.51 21.62 24.24
CA GLN A 235 14.21 21.27 24.82
C GLN A 235 13.19 20.88 23.76
N HIS A 236 13.24 21.51 22.59
CA HIS A 236 12.33 21.31 21.48
C HIS A 236 13.11 21.32 20.17
N LEU A 237 12.58 20.62 19.16
CA LEU A 237 13.13 20.60 17.80
C LEU A 237 12.33 21.53 16.91
N SER A 238 13.03 22.20 15.99
CA SER A 238 12.39 22.95 14.92
C SER A 238 11.72 22.00 13.91
N LYS A 239 10.81 22.53 13.08
CA LYS A 239 10.20 21.75 11.98
C LYS A 239 11.26 21.23 10.99
N GLU A 240 12.28 22.03 10.72
CA GLU A 240 13.37 21.69 9.83
C GLU A 240 14.21 20.55 10.42
N GLU A 241 14.52 20.59 11.71
CA GLU A 241 15.25 19.51 12.39
C GLU A 241 14.48 18.20 12.38
N LEU A 242 13.17 18.23 12.66
CA LEU A 242 12.31 17.05 12.58
C LEU A 242 12.30 16.45 11.17
N LEU A 243 12.25 17.29 10.14
CA LEU A 243 12.28 16.85 8.75
C LEU A 243 13.63 16.24 8.38
N ASN A 244 14.73 16.88 8.80
CA ASN A 244 16.09 16.37 8.56
C ASN A 244 16.33 15.03 9.26
N ILE A 245 15.79 14.82 10.47
CA ILE A 245 15.87 13.54 11.17
C ILE A 245 15.06 12.46 10.44
N LYS A 246 13.86 12.80 9.95
CA LYS A 246 13.05 11.87 9.14
C LYS A 246 13.79 11.47 7.86
N GLN A 247 14.34 12.45 7.13
CA GLN A 247 15.11 12.20 5.91
C GLN A 247 16.35 11.34 6.19
N MET A 248 17.07 11.64 7.27
CA MET A 248 18.22 10.84 7.73
C MET A 248 17.83 9.39 8.03
N LEU A 249 16.66 9.15 8.65
CA LEU A 249 16.18 7.79 8.88
C LEU A 249 15.92 7.08 7.55
N ILE A 250 15.25 7.71 6.60
CA ILE A 250 14.98 7.13 5.27
C ILE A 250 16.30 6.70 4.59
N GLU A 251 17.32 7.55 4.63
CA GLU A 251 18.64 7.27 4.03
C GLU A 251 19.40 6.15 4.74
N GLN A 252 19.24 6.00 6.05
CA GLN A 252 19.97 5.02 6.87
C GLN A 252 19.14 3.80 7.26
N GLU A 253 17.87 3.73 6.84
CA GLU A 253 16.86 2.74 7.24
C GLU A 253 17.37 1.31 7.05
N GLN A 254 17.77 1.01 5.81
CA GLN A 254 18.25 -0.31 5.41
C GLN A 254 19.48 -0.73 6.24
N TRP A 255 20.40 0.19 6.50
CA TRP A 255 21.59 -0.09 7.31
C TRP A 255 21.24 -0.38 8.77
N ILE A 256 20.35 0.42 9.37
CA ILE A 256 19.90 0.25 10.76
C ILE A 256 19.25 -1.14 10.92
N PHE A 257 18.32 -1.50 10.03
CA PHE A 257 17.63 -2.78 10.13
C PHE A 257 18.51 -3.98 9.76
N GLN A 258 19.47 -3.84 8.84
CA GLN A 258 20.49 -4.87 8.62
C GLN A 258 21.35 -5.12 9.86
N LYS A 259 21.68 -4.06 10.62
CA LYS A 259 22.41 -4.20 11.89
C LYS A 259 21.57 -4.87 12.95
N TYR A 260 20.29 -4.49 13.06
CA TYR A 260 19.35 -5.15 13.95
C TYR A 260 19.21 -6.65 13.65
N ALA A 261 19.02 -7.02 12.37
CA ALA A 261 18.94 -8.42 11.93
C ALA A 261 20.18 -9.24 12.31
N LYS A 262 21.37 -8.62 12.26
CA LYS A 262 22.64 -9.25 12.66
C LYS A 262 22.89 -9.21 14.17
N LYS A 263 21.94 -8.73 14.97
CA LYS A 263 22.07 -8.49 16.43
C LYS A 263 23.25 -7.59 16.78
N GLN A 264 23.49 -6.57 15.94
CA GLN A 264 24.59 -5.61 16.07
C GLN A 264 24.06 -4.20 16.37
N SER A 265 24.90 -3.36 16.98
CA SER A 265 24.60 -1.94 17.12
C SER A 265 24.75 -1.20 15.79
N ALA A 266 23.88 -0.23 15.53
CA ALA A 266 23.96 0.68 14.39
C ALA A 266 24.62 2.00 14.80
N LYS A 267 25.54 2.51 13.96
CA LYS A 267 26.03 3.90 14.07
C LYS A 267 25.17 4.75 13.15
N VAL A 268 24.48 5.72 13.73
CA VAL A 268 23.60 6.66 13.04
C VAL A 268 24.30 8.02 12.96
N TYR A 269 24.40 8.56 11.75
CA TYR A 269 25.14 9.78 11.46
C TYR A 269 24.19 10.95 11.24
N TYR A 270 24.30 11.98 12.08
CA TYR A 270 23.56 13.24 11.95
C TYR A 270 24.41 14.22 11.12
N SER A 271 24.48 13.96 9.81
CA SER A 271 25.30 14.73 8.85
C SER A 271 24.82 16.16 8.66
N PHE A 272 23.52 16.42 8.83
CA PHE A 272 22.91 17.75 8.71
C PHE A 272 23.19 18.66 9.92
N ALA A 273 23.64 18.10 11.05
CA ALA A 273 23.93 18.88 12.26
C ALA A 273 25.27 19.63 12.13
N TYR A 274 25.42 20.76 12.84
CA TYR A 274 26.70 21.47 12.91
C TYR A 274 27.18 21.68 14.38
N PRO A 275 28.33 21.10 14.77
CA PRO A 275 29.15 20.16 13.99
C PRO A 275 28.42 18.81 13.78
N PRO A 276 28.69 18.10 12.66
CA PRO A 276 28.15 16.77 12.45
C PRO A 276 28.56 15.81 13.56
N PHE A 277 27.68 14.90 13.95
CA PHE A 277 27.95 13.93 15.01
C PHE A 277 27.33 12.57 14.71
N GLN A 278 27.70 11.56 15.50
CA GLN A 278 27.15 10.21 15.41
C GLN A 278 26.62 9.74 16.76
N LYS A 279 25.60 8.88 16.72
CA LYS A 279 25.07 8.16 17.88
C LYS A 279 25.05 6.67 17.60
N VAL A 280 25.12 5.88 18.67
CA VAL A 280 25.07 4.42 18.58
C VAL A 280 23.70 3.97 19.08
N LEU A 281 22.92 3.42 18.15
CA LEU A 281 21.68 2.73 18.48
C LEU A 281 22.03 1.27 18.75
N ASN A 282 22.07 0.89 20.03
CA ASN A 282 22.48 -0.45 20.43
C ASN A 282 21.39 -1.49 20.14
N TYR A 283 21.78 -2.76 19.96
CA TYR A 283 20.84 -3.84 19.64
C TYR A 283 19.70 -3.95 20.66
N LYS A 284 20.00 -3.91 21.97
CA LYS A 284 18.99 -4.01 23.02
C LYS A 284 17.92 -2.93 22.89
N ARG A 285 18.32 -1.69 22.61
CA ARG A 285 17.41 -0.57 22.41
C ARG A 285 16.56 -0.76 21.15
N MET A 286 17.16 -1.19 20.04
CA MET A 286 16.39 -1.51 18.82
C MET A 286 15.37 -2.62 19.06
N ASP A 287 15.75 -3.67 19.79
CA ASP A 287 14.86 -4.77 20.16
C ASP A 287 13.71 -4.28 21.06
N GLU A 288 13.98 -3.41 22.05
CA GLU A 288 12.95 -2.76 22.87
C GLU A 288 11.95 -1.94 22.04
N LEU A 289 12.43 -1.19 21.03
CA LEU A 289 11.58 -0.39 20.14
C LEU A 289 10.73 -1.28 19.21
N ILE A 290 11.28 -2.41 18.76
CA ILE A 290 10.62 -3.33 17.82
C ILE A 290 9.68 -4.31 18.54
N MET A 291 9.93 -4.65 19.80
CA MET A 291 9.20 -5.66 20.58
C MET A 291 7.67 -5.50 20.55
N PRO A 292 7.08 -4.29 20.71
CA PRO A 292 5.63 -4.13 20.65
C PRO A 292 5.03 -4.57 19.31
N PHE A 293 5.75 -4.33 18.20
CA PHE A 293 5.33 -4.71 16.86
C PHE A 293 5.47 -6.21 16.63
N ARG A 294 6.53 -6.84 17.16
CA ARG A 294 6.70 -8.31 17.14
C ARG A 294 5.53 -9.01 17.82
N ILE A 295 5.16 -8.56 19.02
CA ILE A 295 4.04 -9.15 19.77
C ILE A 295 2.72 -9.01 19.01
N LYS A 296 2.46 -7.85 18.39
CA LYS A 296 1.26 -7.65 17.55
C LYS A 296 1.26 -8.58 16.35
N LEU A 297 2.38 -8.68 15.63
CA LEU A 297 2.53 -9.53 14.46
C LEU A 297 2.37 -11.01 14.83
N GLU A 298 3.01 -11.48 15.90
CA GLU A 298 2.89 -12.86 16.39
C GLU A 298 1.44 -13.22 16.71
N LYS A 299 0.76 -12.37 17.50
CA LYS A 299 -0.66 -12.57 17.83
C LYS A 299 -1.56 -12.60 16.59
N PHE A 300 -1.23 -11.79 15.59
CA PHE A 300 -1.97 -11.75 14.33
C PHE A 300 -1.76 -13.03 13.52
N ILE A 301 -0.52 -13.48 13.37
CA ILE A 301 -0.17 -14.71 12.64
C ILE A 301 -0.79 -15.95 13.28
N ASP A 302 -0.88 -16.00 14.62
CA ASP A 302 -1.48 -17.12 15.33
C ASP A 302 -2.95 -17.39 14.93
N GLN A 303 -3.66 -16.38 14.40
CA GLN A 303 -5.02 -16.53 13.87
C GLN A 303 -5.10 -17.34 12.57
N PHE A 304 -3.94 -17.59 11.94
CA PHE A 304 -3.79 -18.23 10.64
C PHE A 304 -2.99 -19.54 10.70
N ALA A 305 -2.76 -20.09 11.89
CA ALA A 305 -2.02 -21.34 12.08
C ALA A 305 -2.60 -22.56 11.34
N GLN A 306 -3.87 -22.48 10.91
CA GLN A 306 -4.58 -23.49 10.14
C GLN A 306 -4.28 -23.49 8.62
N PHE A 307 -3.51 -22.53 8.11
CA PHE A 307 -3.18 -22.42 6.68
C PHE A 307 -1.90 -23.17 6.34
N ASP A 308 -1.85 -23.73 5.12
CA ASP A 308 -0.81 -24.69 4.72
C ASP A 308 0.51 -24.00 4.33
N GLN A 309 0.41 -22.77 3.84
CA GLN A 309 1.50 -22.04 3.22
C GLN A 309 1.21 -20.53 3.24
N VAL A 310 2.28 -19.74 3.27
CA VAL A 310 2.20 -18.29 3.15
C VAL A 310 3.20 -17.77 2.12
N ILE A 311 2.81 -16.73 1.39
CA ILE A 311 3.62 -15.97 0.45
C ILE A 311 3.79 -14.58 1.05
N LEU A 312 5.01 -14.07 1.05
CA LEU A 312 5.34 -12.75 1.59
C LEU A 312 5.60 -11.77 0.45
N ILE A 313 4.90 -10.64 0.45
CA ILE A 313 5.09 -9.54 -0.48
C ILE A 313 5.19 -8.19 0.28
N GLY A 314 5.61 -7.14 -0.41
CA GLY A 314 5.68 -5.78 0.14
C GLY A 314 6.98 -5.44 0.87
N LYS A 315 7.21 -4.13 1.08
CA LYS A 315 8.45 -3.56 1.66
C LYS A 315 8.77 -4.12 3.05
N GLY A 316 7.79 -4.49 3.87
CA GLY A 316 8.00 -4.94 5.24
C GLY A 316 8.82 -6.21 5.31
N CYS A 317 8.80 -6.99 4.22
CA CYS A 317 9.61 -8.18 4.05
C CYS A 317 11.11 -7.87 3.81
N LYS A 318 11.53 -6.59 3.65
CA LYS A 318 12.95 -6.17 3.71
C LYS A 318 13.52 -6.42 5.11
N LEU A 319 12.68 -6.32 6.13
CA LEU A 319 13.06 -6.50 7.51
C LEU A 319 13.19 -8.01 7.75
N GLN A 320 14.29 -8.45 8.36
CA GLN A 320 14.49 -9.89 8.62
C GLN A 320 13.54 -10.39 9.72
N TRP A 321 13.24 -9.56 10.72
CA TRP A 321 12.49 -9.98 11.91
C TRP A 321 11.03 -10.40 11.64
N PRO A 322 10.24 -9.76 10.75
CA PRO A 322 8.91 -10.25 10.40
C PRO A 322 9.01 -11.58 9.67
N VAL A 323 9.98 -11.70 8.74
CA VAL A 323 10.20 -12.93 7.97
C VAL A 323 10.55 -14.09 8.90
N ASP A 324 11.42 -13.88 9.90
CA ASP A 324 11.78 -14.88 10.90
C ASP A 324 10.55 -15.32 11.70
N ILE A 325 9.77 -14.38 12.24
CA ILE A 325 8.55 -14.66 13.02
C ILE A 325 7.54 -15.48 12.21
N ILE A 326 7.31 -15.09 10.95
CA ILE A 326 6.37 -15.79 10.08
C ILE A 326 6.90 -17.18 9.74
N SER A 327 8.20 -17.31 9.43
CA SER A 327 8.83 -18.59 9.08
C SER A 327 8.91 -19.57 10.24
N GLU A 328 8.95 -19.09 11.49
CA GLU A 328 8.89 -19.92 12.69
C GLU A 328 7.51 -20.58 12.88
N LYS A 329 6.44 -19.94 12.39
CA LYS A 329 5.05 -20.38 12.60
C LYS A 329 4.39 -20.97 11.36
N MET A 330 4.85 -20.60 10.17
CA MET A 330 4.20 -20.94 8.90
C MET A 330 5.22 -21.37 7.85
N ASN A 331 4.77 -22.20 6.91
CA ASN A 331 5.58 -22.60 5.76
C ASN A 331 5.63 -21.45 4.73
N VAL A 332 6.70 -20.66 4.77
CA VAL A 332 6.90 -19.55 3.84
C VAL A 332 7.38 -20.05 2.47
N LEU A 333 6.67 -19.68 1.42
CA LEU A 333 7.11 -19.87 0.05
C LEU A 333 8.13 -18.78 -0.31
N ALA A 334 9.36 -19.19 -0.58
CA ALA A 334 10.45 -18.27 -0.92
C ALA A 334 10.25 -17.65 -2.31
N LEU A 335 9.80 -16.41 -2.34
CA LEU A 335 9.75 -15.55 -3.52
C LEU A 335 10.54 -14.27 -3.24
N ASN A 336 10.98 -13.57 -4.29
CA ASN A 336 11.49 -12.21 -4.14
C ASN A 336 10.30 -11.24 -3.97
N PRO A 337 10.12 -10.62 -2.78
CA PRO A 337 8.94 -9.81 -2.50
C PRO A 337 8.86 -8.52 -3.33
N TYR A 338 9.95 -8.09 -3.99
CA TYR A 338 9.97 -6.86 -4.82
C TYR A 338 9.57 -7.10 -6.28
N GLU A 339 9.77 -8.32 -6.76
CA GLU A 339 9.64 -8.65 -8.17
C GLU A 339 8.35 -9.41 -8.46
N VAL A 340 7.82 -10.12 -7.46
CA VAL A 340 6.72 -11.06 -7.66
C VAL A 340 5.47 -10.40 -8.24
N VAL A 341 5.07 -9.24 -7.73
CA VAL A 341 3.85 -8.54 -8.18
C VAL A 341 4.06 -7.93 -9.56
N SER A 342 5.11 -7.12 -9.75
CA SER A 342 5.42 -6.47 -11.03
C SER A 342 5.70 -7.48 -12.16
N ASN A 343 6.38 -8.60 -11.88
CA ASN A 343 6.57 -9.69 -12.84
C ASN A 343 5.25 -10.40 -13.16
N GLY A 344 4.40 -10.62 -12.15
CA GLY A 344 3.05 -11.14 -12.33
C GLY A 344 2.21 -10.27 -13.27
N CYS A 345 2.19 -8.96 -13.05
CA CYS A 345 1.55 -7.99 -13.95
C CYS A 345 2.11 -8.08 -15.37
N CYS A 346 3.42 -8.19 -15.49
CA CYS A 346 4.09 -8.28 -16.77
C CYS A 346 3.63 -9.52 -17.57
N LEU A 347 3.43 -10.65 -16.90
CA LEU A 347 2.88 -11.87 -17.48
C LEU A 347 1.42 -11.70 -17.92
N ILE A 348 0.59 -11.04 -17.10
CA ILE A 348 -0.81 -10.71 -17.43
C ILE A 348 -0.88 -9.84 -18.70
N ALA A 349 -0.06 -8.79 -18.77
CA ALA A 349 0.05 -7.96 -19.97
C ALA A 349 0.48 -8.79 -21.20
N ALA A 350 1.28 -9.83 -20.98
CA ALA A 350 1.81 -10.72 -22.02
C ALA A 350 0.91 -11.91 -22.41
N HIS A 351 -0.26 -12.12 -21.79
CA HIS A 351 -1.16 -13.27 -22.05
C HIS A 351 -1.52 -13.47 -23.54
N HIS A 352 -1.51 -12.40 -24.34
CA HIS A 352 -1.79 -12.48 -25.77
C HIS A 352 -0.66 -13.10 -26.61
N ILE A 353 0.55 -13.24 -26.03
CA ILE A 353 1.75 -13.80 -26.69
C ILE A 353 2.28 -15.02 -25.95
N ILE A 354 2.23 -15.00 -24.62
CA ILE A 354 2.57 -16.14 -23.77
C ILE A 354 1.34 -17.02 -23.65
N LYS A 355 1.37 -18.21 -24.26
CA LYS A 355 0.30 -19.20 -24.07
C LYS A 355 0.31 -19.68 -22.62
N GLN A 356 -0.66 -19.20 -21.85
CA GLN A 356 -1.05 -19.76 -20.57
C GLN A 356 -2.48 -20.30 -20.67
N ASP A 357 -2.79 -21.29 -19.85
CA ASP A 357 -4.15 -21.81 -19.77
C ASP A 357 -5.08 -20.70 -19.29
N GLU A 358 -6.30 -20.65 -19.83
CA GLU A 358 -7.29 -19.65 -19.43
C GLU A 358 -7.77 -19.99 -18.01
N ILE A 359 -7.44 -19.13 -17.05
CA ILE A 359 -7.74 -19.35 -15.64
C ILE A 359 -8.92 -18.45 -15.24
N LYS A 360 -9.93 -19.06 -14.61
CA LYS A 360 -11.06 -18.33 -14.07
C LYS A 360 -10.73 -17.86 -12.66
N PHE A 361 -10.83 -16.57 -12.44
CA PHE A 361 -10.71 -15.97 -11.12
C PHE A 361 -12.11 -15.70 -10.53
N ASN A 362 -12.31 -16.09 -9.28
CA ASN A 362 -13.44 -15.65 -8.45
C ASN A 362 -12.87 -14.74 -7.37
N ILE A 363 -12.94 -13.44 -7.65
CA ILE A 363 -12.53 -12.41 -6.71
C ILE A 363 -13.73 -12.11 -5.79
N GLN A 364 -13.52 -12.17 -4.47
CA GLN A 364 -14.50 -11.71 -3.50
C GLN A 364 -13.87 -10.72 -2.53
N GLN A 365 -14.38 -9.49 -2.54
CA GLN A 365 -14.24 -8.57 -1.41
C GLN A 365 -15.60 -8.48 -0.72
N LYS A 366 -15.60 -8.71 0.59
CA LYS A 366 -16.82 -8.51 1.39
C LYS A 366 -17.06 -7.01 1.51
N GLU A 367 -18.20 -6.55 1.02
CA GLU A 367 -18.66 -5.19 1.25
C GLU A 367 -19.34 -5.14 2.62
N TYR A 368 -18.73 -4.42 3.56
CA TYR A 368 -19.38 -4.04 4.81
C TYR A 368 -19.92 -2.64 4.67
N GLY A 369 -21.00 -2.33 5.37
CA GLY A 369 -21.68 -1.05 5.27
C GLY A 369 -22.67 -0.88 6.41
N ILE A 370 -23.26 0.31 6.49
CA ILE A 370 -24.44 0.56 7.31
C ILE A 370 -25.61 0.88 6.39
N MET A 371 -26.83 0.60 6.83
CA MET A 371 -28.00 1.14 6.15
C MET A 371 -28.26 2.54 6.69
N VAL A 372 -28.38 3.51 5.79
CA VAL A 372 -28.66 4.91 6.11
C VAL A 372 -29.96 5.30 5.44
N GLU A 373 -30.83 6.02 6.14
CA GLU A 373 -32.00 6.62 5.53
C GLU A 373 -31.65 8.01 5.00
N VAL A 374 -31.83 8.23 3.70
CA VAL A 374 -31.61 9.52 3.03
C VAL A 374 -32.85 9.85 2.21
N ASN A 375 -33.57 10.92 2.58
CA ASN A 375 -34.80 11.35 1.92
C ASN A 375 -35.84 10.22 1.80
N GLU A 376 -36.17 9.57 2.92
CA GLU A 376 -37.14 8.45 3.00
C GLU A 376 -36.73 7.20 2.19
N LYS A 377 -35.46 7.11 1.78
CA LYS A 377 -34.89 5.94 1.11
C LYS A 377 -33.78 5.34 1.94
N VAL A 378 -33.92 4.04 2.25
CA VAL A 378 -32.86 3.27 2.89
C VAL A 378 -31.81 2.91 1.84
N ILE A 379 -30.60 3.43 2.01
CA ILE A 379 -29.45 3.17 1.15
C ILE A 379 -28.39 2.40 1.93
N PHE A 380 -27.75 1.43 1.28
CA PHE A 380 -26.54 0.82 1.82
C PHE A 380 -25.38 1.81 1.62
N SER A 381 -24.84 2.33 2.72
CA SER A 381 -23.64 3.13 2.73
C SER A 381 -22.45 2.20 3.02
N PRO A 382 -21.61 1.88 2.02
CA PRO A 382 -20.46 1.02 2.22
C PRO A 382 -19.50 1.68 3.21
N LEU A 383 -18.95 0.85 4.08
CA LEU A 383 -17.88 1.21 4.99
C LEU A 383 -16.57 0.93 4.27
N ASN A 384 -15.97 1.96 3.69
CA ASN A 384 -14.65 1.84 3.08
C ASN A 384 -13.62 1.54 4.19
N ASN A 385 -12.60 0.75 3.91
CA ASN A 385 -11.59 0.29 4.89
C ASN A 385 -10.74 1.44 5.51
N HIS A 386 -10.99 2.69 5.15
CA HIS A 386 -10.06 3.81 5.31
C HIS A 386 -10.63 5.06 6.03
N ALA A 387 -11.66 4.87 6.86
CA ALA A 387 -12.36 5.84 7.71
C ALA A 387 -13.64 6.39 7.08
N ASN A 388 -14.77 5.99 7.66
CA ASN A 388 -16.08 6.49 7.28
C ASN A 388 -16.54 7.48 8.34
N HIS A 389 -16.96 8.64 7.89
CA HIS A 389 -17.49 9.70 8.73
C HIS A 389 -19.00 9.67 8.61
N PHE A 390 -19.69 9.29 9.67
CA PHE A 390 -21.15 9.36 9.74
C PHE A 390 -21.54 10.47 10.69
N ILE A 391 -22.44 11.34 10.26
CA ILE A 391 -23.12 12.25 11.17
C ILE A 391 -24.46 11.59 11.48
N ILE A 392 -24.65 11.18 12.73
CA ILE A 392 -25.90 10.59 13.20
C ILE A 392 -26.62 11.67 14.01
N ASP A 393 -27.84 11.99 13.59
CA ASP A 393 -28.76 12.81 14.36
C ASP A 393 -29.56 11.87 15.27
N PHE A 394 -29.55 12.15 16.58
CA PHE A 394 -30.34 11.39 17.55
C PHE A 394 -31.63 12.16 17.75
N GLU A 395 -32.72 11.73 17.13
CA GLU A 395 -34.05 12.33 17.30
C GLU A 395 -34.62 11.98 18.68
N ASP A 396 -34.13 12.65 19.73
CA ASP A 396 -34.58 12.54 21.12
C ASP A 396 -34.43 11.15 21.78
N GLU A 397 -33.63 10.25 21.19
CA GLU A 397 -33.32 8.93 21.75
C GLU A 397 -32.06 8.95 22.63
N SER A 398 -32.13 8.36 23.83
CA SER A 398 -30.98 8.24 24.75
C SER A 398 -30.02 7.09 24.42
N GLU A 399 -30.46 6.18 23.55
CA GLU A 399 -29.69 5.03 23.06
C GLU A 399 -29.97 4.87 21.58
N ALA A 400 -28.92 4.64 20.78
CA ALA A 400 -29.08 4.19 19.39
C ALA A 400 -28.28 2.92 19.17
N SER A 401 -28.72 2.10 18.22
CA SER A 401 -27.95 0.97 17.72
C SER A 401 -27.50 1.21 16.29
N LEU A 402 -26.23 0.94 16.00
CA LEU A 402 -25.67 0.96 14.67
C LEU A 402 -25.35 -0.46 14.21
N ASP A 403 -26.07 -0.94 13.19
CA ASP A 403 -25.83 -2.25 12.61
C ASP A 403 -24.81 -2.16 11.47
N ILE A 404 -23.68 -2.83 11.65
CA ILE A 404 -22.73 -3.12 10.59
C ILE A 404 -23.25 -4.34 9.83
N MET A 405 -23.59 -4.12 8.56
CA MET A 405 -24.13 -5.12 7.67
C MET A 405 -23.09 -5.53 6.63
N ARG A 406 -23.08 -6.82 6.28
CA ARG A 406 -22.40 -7.34 5.11
C ARG A 406 -23.39 -7.47 3.97
N LYS A 407 -22.98 -7.02 2.79
CA LYS A 407 -23.69 -7.22 1.53
C LYS A 407 -23.05 -8.36 0.74
N ASP A 408 -23.84 -9.32 0.29
CA ASP A 408 -23.37 -10.41 -0.58
C ASP A 408 -23.53 -10.08 -2.08
N LYS A 409 -23.09 -11.01 -2.95
CA LYS A 409 -23.12 -10.82 -4.40
C LYS A 409 -24.55 -10.75 -4.96
N GLU A 410 -25.53 -11.27 -4.24
CA GLU A 410 -26.94 -11.26 -4.58
C GLU A 410 -27.69 -10.03 -4.00
N ASN A 411 -26.97 -9.06 -3.42
CA ASN A 411 -27.50 -7.89 -2.70
C ASN A 411 -28.35 -8.24 -1.47
N ASN A 412 -28.14 -9.39 -0.85
CA ASN A 412 -28.70 -9.65 0.48
C ASN A 412 -27.82 -9.01 1.55
N PHE A 413 -28.47 -8.53 2.60
CA PHE A 413 -27.81 -7.91 3.74
C PHE A 413 -27.87 -8.83 4.95
N LYS A 414 -26.74 -9.00 5.63
CA LYS A 414 -26.64 -9.72 6.88
C LYS A 414 -26.02 -8.83 7.94
N ILE A 415 -26.67 -8.67 9.09
CA ILE A 415 -26.07 -8.00 10.25
C ILE A 415 -24.90 -8.87 10.73
N GLU A 416 -23.70 -8.29 10.78
CA GLU A 416 -22.51 -8.95 11.31
C GLU A 416 -22.17 -8.45 12.71
N GLN A 417 -22.47 -7.18 13.01
CA GLN A 417 -22.22 -6.58 14.31
C GLN A 417 -23.24 -5.48 14.59
N THR A 418 -23.75 -5.43 15.83
CA THR A 418 -24.58 -4.33 16.32
C THR A 418 -23.80 -3.58 17.38
N ILE A 419 -23.64 -2.28 17.18
CA ILE A 419 -22.98 -1.37 18.12
C ILE A 419 -24.05 -0.62 18.87
N SER A 420 -24.09 -0.78 20.19
CA SER A 420 -24.94 0.05 21.06
C SER A 420 -24.22 1.34 21.44
N LEU A 421 -24.83 2.47 21.10
CA LEU A 421 -24.39 3.82 21.45
C LEU A 421 -25.28 4.31 22.59
N ASN A 422 -24.81 4.16 23.83
CA ASN A 422 -25.48 4.77 24.99
C ASN A 422 -24.77 6.08 25.32
N ASN A 423 -25.47 7.21 25.16
CA ASN A 423 -24.92 8.48 25.62
C ASN A 423 -25.97 9.54 25.93
N ALA A 424 -26.09 9.90 27.21
CA ALA A 424 -26.96 10.99 27.67
C ALA A 424 -26.63 12.36 27.06
N LEU A 425 -25.42 12.57 26.53
CA LEU A 425 -25.01 13.82 25.84
C LEU A 425 -25.51 13.91 24.38
N ALA A 426 -26.00 12.81 23.80
CA ALA A 426 -26.53 12.76 22.44
C ALA A 426 -27.81 13.59 22.28
N LEU A 427 -28.62 13.70 23.34
CA LEU A 427 -29.88 14.48 23.37
C LEU A 427 -29.69 15.98 23.09
N HIS A 428 -28.46 16.49 23.15
CA HIS A 428 -28.16 17.93 23.03
C HIS A 428 -27.13 18.26 21.95
N ASN A 429 -26.62 17.28 21.21
CA ASN A 429 -25.54 17.48 20.24
C ASN A 429 -25.72 16.54 19.04
N LYS A 430 -25.32 16.99 17.84
CA LYS A 430 -25.10 16.06 16.73
C LYS A 430 -23.85 15.25 17.03
N ILE A 431 -23.88 13.96 16.71
CA ILE A 431 -22.71 13.10 16.90
C ILE A 431 -22.08 12.80 15.56
N ARG A 432 -20.80 13.13 15.43
CA ARG A 432 -19.96 12.60 14.36
C ARG A 432 -19.34 11.31 14.84
N ILE A 433 -19.69 10.21 14.19
CA ILE A 433 -19.10 8.90 14.41
C ILE A 433 -18.08 8.64 13.31
N ASN A 434 -16.83 8.52 13.72
CA ASN A 434 -15.75 8.08 12.85
C ASN A 434 -15.60 6.57 13.06
N LEU A 435 -16.12 5.81 12.10
CA LEU A 435 -15.98 4.36 12.08
C LEU A 435 -14.73 4.00 11.28
N LYS A 436 -13.78 3.36 11.96
CA LYS A 436 -12.64 2.72 11.31
C LYS A 436 -12.80 1.21 11.45
N LEU A 437 -13.24 0.58 10.37
CA LEU A 437 -13.32 -0.87 10.28
C LEU A 437 -11.93 -1.44 10.02
N THR A 438 -11.32 -2.01 11.05
CA THR A 438 -10.06 -2.75 10.96
C THR A 438 -10.29 -4.26 10.85
N LYS A 439 -11.46 -4.75 11.30
CA LYS A 439 -12.00 -6.11 11.15
C LYS A 439 -13.45 -6.11 11.62
N VAL A 440 -14.30 -6.99 11.08
CA VAL A 440 -15.64 -7.24 11.64
C VAL A 440 -15.52 -8.31 12.70
N ASP A 441 -15.09 -7.90 13.89
CA ASP A 441 -15.10 -8.63 15.15
C ASP A 441 -15.11 -7.62 16.33
N GLU A 442 -14.83 -8.05 17.56
CA GLU A 442 -14.92 -7.22 18.78
C GLU A 442 -14.02 -5.96 18.77
N ASP A 443 -13.09 -5.83 17.81
CA ASP A 443 -12.08 -4.77 17.75
C ASP A 443 -12.49 -3.55 16.89
N THR A 444 -13.74 -3.45 16.43
CA THR A 444 -14.25 -2.26 15.71
C THR A 444 -14.04 -1.00 16.55
N THR A 445 -13.10 -0.16 16.14
CA THR A 445 -12.78 1.07 16.88
C THR A 445 -13.71 2.19 16.43
N ILE A 446 -14.46 2.72 17.39
CA ILE A 446 -15.43 3.80 17.17
C ILE A 446 -14.92 5.03 17.89
N LYS A 447 -14.59 6.07 17.13
CA LYS A 447 -14.32 7.37 17.71
C LYS A 447 -15.57 8.24 17.58
N ILE A 448 -16.09 8.67 18.73
CA ILE A 448 -17.26 9.53 18.83
C ILE A 448 -16.76 10.96 19.06
N GLU A 449 -17.13 11.88 18.17
CA GLU A 449 -16.88 13.31 18.30
C GLU A 449 -18.22 14.05 18.39
N TYR A 450 -18.37 14.92 19.38
CA TYR A 450 -19.58 15.73 19.54
C TYR A 450 -19.43 17.01 18.73
N LEU A 451 -20.45 17.29 17.91
CA LEU A 451 -20.57 18.55 17.21
C LEU A 451 -21.61 19.42 17.93
N PRO A 452 -21.27 20.67 18.30
CA PRO A 452 -22.26 21.60 18.80
C PRO A 452 -23.35 21.81 17.72
N MET A 453 -24.61 21.88 18.15
CA MET A 453 -25.77 22.14 17.28
C MET A 453 -25.70 23.50 16.60
#